data_AF-A0A957NS46-F1
#
_entry.id   AF-A0A957NS46-F1
#
_cell.length_a   1.000
_cell.length_b   1.000
_cell.length_c   1.000
_cell.angle_alpha   90.00
_cell.angle_beta   90.00
_cell.angle_gamma   90.00
#
_symmetry.space_group_name_H-M   'P 1'
#
loop_
_entity.id
_entity.type
_entity.pdbx_description
1 polymer ?
#
loop_
_entity_poly.entity_id
_entity_poly.type
_entity_poly.pdbx_seq_one_letter_code
_entity_poly.pdbx_strand_id
1 'polypeptide(L)'
;MTSYLESSENAELTPVQQPFRRSAWLPTLQQMVDAVQLRFAAVPPVISEPGGNVPDGNVPDGNVPDGGEPALSNPAAVVRFHPFDLSMRQGLGLVCTIALLAGLLPFIWNWTQAASIGTALPLAQAARNWSSPTPVTPNSALDIAAETAQIVAGLPPRGPAGLAAFWSALGEWLNWPMRWLAVWIVYGLGVAGMALLLGAHSTLQHFYAATSYAFIPLLLGALAFVPVLGWLLGLAGVVWAVVVYFHAARTITGLDTLRMVMSMIAPVALGALAMLLWMMIVANAIFSALL
;
A
#
# COMPACT_ATOMS: atom_id res chain seq x y z
N MET A 1 60.20 -6.13 10.21
CA MET A 1 59.10 -7.01 9.75
C MET A 1 57.80 -6.54 10.42
N THR A 2 57.52 -5.22 10.34
CA THR A 2 56.56 -4.52 11.23
C THR A 2 56.16 -3.14 10.64
N SER A 3 56.02 -3.01 9.32
CA SER A 3 55.74 -1.70 8.70
C SER A 3 54.77 -1.73 7.50
N TYR A 4 53.81 -2.65 7.48
CA TYR A 4 52.84 -2.77 6.38
C TYR A 4 51.37 -2.84 6.83
N LEU A 5 51.05 -2.56 8.10
CA LEU A 5 49.68 -2.66 8.62
C LEU A 5 48.95 -1.32 8.80
N GLU A 6 49.54 -0.18 8.45
CA GLU A 6 48.97 1.14 8.81
C GLU A 6 48.45 1.98 7.63
N SER A 7 48.46 1.44 6.40
CA SER A 7 48.12 2.22 5.19
C SER A 7 46.80 1.83 4.50
N SER A 8 45.92 1.08 5.17
CA SER A 8 44.60 0.71 4.62
C SER A 8 43.40 1.28 5.38
N GLU A 9 43.63 2.08 6.42
CA GLU A 9 42.58 2.53 7.34
C GLU A 9 41.88 3.84 6.92
N ASN A 10 42.32 4.53 5.85
CA ASN A 10 41.83 5.87 5.50
C ASN A 10 41.28 6.02 4.07
N ALA A 11 40.91 4.92 3.40
CA ALA A 11 39.96 5.04 2.29
C ALA A 11 38.55 5.17 2.88
N GLU A 12 38.33 6.28 3.59
CA GLU A 12 37.02 6.78 3.96
C GLU A 12 36.28 7.00 2.64
N LEU A 13 35.59 5.94 2.21
CA LEU A 13 34.58 5.97 1.17
C LEU A 13 33.57 6.99 1.64
N THR A 14 33.82 8.26 1.32
CA THR A 14 32.87 9.35 1.47
C THR A 14 31.60 8.79 0.87
N PRO A 15 30.56 8.51 1.68
CA PRO A 15 29.33 7.96 1.13
C PRO A 15 28.91 9.02 0.14
N VAL A 16 28.94 8.67 -1.15
CA VAL A 16 28.52 9.55 -2.23
C VAL A 16 27.15 10.01 -1.79
N GLN A 17 27.09 11.24 -1.27
CA GLN A 17 25.87 11.79 -0.70
C GLN A 17 24.97 11.92 -1.91
N GLN A 18 24.15 10.89 -2.14
CA GLN A 18 23.18 10.91 -3.20
C GLN A 18 22.34 12.15 -2.90
N PRO A 19 22.39 13.17 -3.78
CA PRO A 19 21.82 14.46 -3.49
C PRO A 19 20.38 14.21 -3.09
N PHE A 20 20.04 14.62 -1.87
CA PHE A 20 18.75 14.43 -1.21
C PHE A 20 17.66 15.00 -2.13
N ARG A 21 17.21 14.20 -3.10
CA ARG A 21 16.27 14.63 -4.13
C ARG A 21 14.95 14.89 -3.42
N ARG A 22 14.51 16.14 -3.45
CA ARG A 22 13.34 16.68 -2.74
C ARG A 22 12.00 15.99 -3.05
N SER A 23 11.95 14.98 -3.93
CA SER A 23 10.78 14.12 -4.14
C SER A 23 10.85 12.78 -3.39
N ALA A 24 11.48 12.74 -2.21
CA ALA A 24 11.74 11.53 -1.42
C ALA A 24 10.49 10.82 -0.83
N TRP A 25 9.28 11.27 -1.17
CA TRP A 25 8.03 10.76 -0.58
C TRP A 25 7.22 9.87 -1.52
N LEU A 26 7.53 9.85 -2.82
CA LEU A 26 6.85 9.01 -3.80
C LEU A 26 7.87 8.20 -4.61
N PRO A 27 7.49 6.98 -5.06
CA PRO A 27 8.22 6.30 -6.11
C PRO A 27 8.17 7.12 -7.40
N THR A 28 9.11 6.87 -8.31
CA THR A 28 9.04 7.43 -9.66
C THR A 28 7.96 6.72 -10.49
N LEU A 29 7.41 7.40 -11.50
CA LEU A 29 6.39 6.82 -12.37
C LEU A 29 6.86 5.53 -13.07
N GLN A 30 8.14 5.48 -13.46
CA GLN A 30 8.70 4.27 -14.08
C GLN A 30 8.66 3.08 -13.12
N GLN A 31 8.99 3.30 -11.84
CA GLN A 31 8.92 2.25 -10.82
C GLN A 31 7.49 1.75 -10.61
N MET A 32 6.52 2.66 -10.64
CA MET A 32 5.10 2.30 -10.56
C MET A 32 4.68 1.45 -11.76
N VAL A 33 5.09 1.83 -12.97
CA VAL A 33 4.80 1.08 -14.21
C VAL A 33 5.44 -0.31 -14.17
N ASP A 34 6.71 -0.39 -13.78
CA ASP A 34 7.45 -1.66 -13.70
C ASP A 34 6.80 -2.61 -12.69
N ALA A 35 6.41 -2.09 -11.51
CA ALA A 35 5.72 -2.87 -10.49
C ALA A 35 4.35 -3.38 -10.97
N VAL A 36 3.56 -2.54 -11.64
CA VAL A 36 2.26 -2.93 -12.22
C VAL A 36 2.42 -3.98 -13.32
N GLN A 37 3.50 -3.92 -14.10
CA GLN A 37 3.80 -4.93 -15.13
C GLN A 37 4.45 -6.20 -14.55
N LEU A 38 4.50 -6.35 -13.22
CA LEU A 38 5.14 -7.47 -12.53
C LEU A 38 6.64 -7.63 -12.90
N ARG A 39 7.29 -6.55 -13.36
CA ARG A 39 8.71 -6.52 -13.71
C ARG A 39 9.56 -6.30 -12.47
N PHE A 40 9.42 -7.17 -11.48
CA PHE A 40 10.35 -7.28 -10.36
C PHE A 40 11.58 -8.07 -10.81
N ALA A 41 12.32 -7.54 -11.79
CA ALA A 41 13.49 -8.23 -12.29
C ALA A 41 14.51 -8.38 -11.15
N ALA A 42 14.79 -9.62 -10.76
CA ALA A 42 15.98 -9.92 -9.98
C ALA A 42 17.17 -9.42 -10.80
N VAL A 43 18.00 -8.54 -10.21
CA VAL A 43 19.28 -8.19 -10.81
C VAL A 43 20.01 -9.54 -11.02
N PRO A 44 20.42 -9.90 -12.25
CA PRO A 44 21.34 -11.03 -12.39
C PRO A 44 22.49 -10.74 -11.43
N PRO A 45 22.93 -11.73 -10.61
CA PRO A 45 24.05 -11.50 -9.71
C PRO A 45 25.12 -10.80 -10.52
N VAL A 46 25.57 -9.63 -10.07
CA VAL A 46 26.78 -9.04 -10.64
C VAL A 46 27.80 -10.14 -10.43
N ILE A 47 28.12 -10.85 -11.51
CA ILE A 47 29.24 -11.75 -11.52
C ILE A 47 30.37 -10.77 -11.34
N SER A 48 30.79 -10.57 -10.08
CA SER A 48 32.09 -10.03 -9.78
C SER A 48 33.00 -10.90 -10.63
N GLU A 49 33.48 -10.36 -11.75
CA GLU A 49 34.46 -11.06 -12.55
C GLU A 49 35.48 -11.57 -11.54
N PRO A 50 35.75 -12.89 -11.50
CA PRO A 50 36.61 -13.47 -10.50
C PRO A 50 37.88 -12.63 -10.56
N GLY A 51 38.10 -11.86 -9.49
CA GLY A 51 39.15 -10.85 -9.46
C GLY A 51 40.38 -11.52 -9.99
N GLY A 52 40.84 -11.06 -11.16
CA GLY A 52 42.05 -11.61 -11.74
C GLY A 52 43.07 -11.52 -10.64
N ASN A 53 43.49 -12.68 -10.12
CA ASN A 53 44.68 -12.77 -9.29
C ASN A 53 45.79 -12.21 -10.17
N VAL A 54 46.07 -10.92 -10.05
CA VAL A 54 47.31 -10.34 -10.54
C VAL A 54 48.36 -11.10 -9.75
N PRO A 55 49.16 -11.96 -10.40
CA PRO A 55 50.23 -12.65 -9.70
C PRO A 55 51.14 -11.55 -9.13
N ASP A 56 51.54 -11.68 -7.86
CA ASP A 56 52.59 -10.88 -7.23
C ASP A 56 53.93 -11.13 -7.95
N GLY A 57 54.04 -10.62 -9.16
CA GLY A 57 55.20 -10.68 -10.01
C GLY A 57 55.98 -9.38 -9.85
N ASN A 58 56.92 -9.40 -8.92
CA ASN A 58 58.17 -8.63 -8.88
C ASN A 58 58.28 -7.53 -9.97
N VAL A 59 57.93 -6.28 -9.61
CA VAL A 59 58.07 -5.12 -10.49
C VAL A 59 59.54 -4.70 -10.52
N PRO A 60 60.23 -4.73 -11.68
CA PRO A 60 61.54 -4.09 -11.82
C PRO A 60 61.35 -2.57 -11.88
N ASP A 61 62.12 -1.85 -11.08
CA ASP A 61 62.24 -0.39 -11.18
C ASP A 61 62.72 0.00 -12.58
N GLY A 62 61.88 0.74 -13.32
CA GLY A 62 62.33 1.45 -14.52
C GLY A 62 61.47 1.22 -15.77
N ASN A 63 60.26 1.79 -15.77
CA ASN A 63 59.79 2.63 -16.87
C ASN A 63 58.45 3.23 -16.46
N VAL A 64 58.38 4.55 -16.37
CA VAL A 64 57.11 5.29 -16.26
C VAL A 64 56.55 5.39 -17.69
N PRO A 65 55.44 4.72 -18.04
CA PRO A 65 54.77 4.95 -19.30
C PRO A 65 53.88 6.19 -19.14
N ASP A 66 54.06 7.14 -20.04
CA ASP A 66 53.23 8.33 -20.20
C ASP A 66 51.74 7.98 -20.29
N GLY A 67 50.94 8.69 -19.49
CA GLY A 67 49.70 9.32 -19.99
C GLY A 67 48.58 8.44 -20.53
N GLY A 68 48.37 7.23 -20.00
CA GLY A 68 47.11 6.49 -20.23
C GLY A 68 45.95 7.19 -19.53
N GLU A 69 45.14 7.94 -20.30
CA GLU A 69 43.90 8.53 -19.79
C GLU A 69 43.08 7.46 -19.04
N PRO A 70 42.56 7.77 -17.84
CA PRO A 70 41.67 6.85 -17.14
C PRO A 70 40.47 6.62 -18.07
N ALA A 71 40.32 5.38 -18.54
CA ALA A 71 39.24 4.97 -19.42
C ALA A 71 37.92 5.50 -18.86
N LEU A 72 37.46 6.59 -19.47
CA LEU A 72 36.23 7.26 -19.11
C LEU A 72 35.12 6.24 -19.28
N SER A 73 34.50 5.92 -18.16
CA SER A 73 33.09 5.61 -18.03
C SER A 73 32.57 4.65 -19.10
N ASN A 74 32.41 3.37 -18.76
CA ASN A 74 31.38 2.58 -19.44
C ASN A 74 30.04 3.30 -19.20
N PRO A 75 29.48 4.05 -20.17
CA PRO A 75 28.30 4.88 -19.95
C PRO A 75 27.02 4.01 -19.88
N ALA A 76 27.19 2.69 -19.99
CA ALA A 76 26.16 1.68 -19.89
C ALA A 76 26.29 0.82 -18.62
N ALA A 77 27.00 1.28 -17.58
CA ALA A 77 26.67 0.90 -16.21
C ALA A 77 25.29 1.47 -15.88
N VAL A 78 24.26 0.91 -16.53
CA VAL A 78 22.86 1.13 -16.25
C VAL A 78 22.74 0.83 -14.78
N VAL A 79 22.61 1.88 -13.97
CA VAL A 79 22.23 1.79 -12.56
C VAL A 79 20.88 1.09 -12.58
N ARG A 80 20.90 -0.25 -12.54
CA ARG A 80 19.70 -1.06 -12.54
C ARG A 80 19.09 -0.87 -11.18
N PHE A 81 18.06 -0.04 -11.19
CA PHE A 81 17.20 0.22 -10.06
C PHE A 81 16.85 -1.08 -9.34
N HIS A 82 17.12 -1.16 -8.04
CA HIS A 82 16.63 -2.25 -7.22
C HIS A 82 15.20 -1.89 -6.79
N PRO A 83 14.15 -2.63 -7.18
CA PRO A 83 12.77 -2.36 -6.79
C PRO A 83 12.54 -2.39 -5.27
N PHE A 84 13.58 -2.70 -4.49
CA PHE A 84 13.54 -2.78 -3.04
C PHE A 84 14.30 -1.64 -2.34
N ASP A 85 14.89 -0.67 -3.06
CA ASP A 85 15.52 0.52 -2.45
C ASP A 85 14.51 1.56 -1.94
N LEU A 86 13.22 1.18 -1.90
CA LEU A 86 12.16 2.07 -1.44
C LEU A 86 12.13 2.12 0.08
N SER A 87 12.06 3.34 0.58
CA SER A 87 11.77 3.55 2.01
C SER A 87 10.30 3.26 2.30
N MET A 88 10.01 2.83 3.54
CA MET A 88 8.62 2.71 4.02
C MET A 88 7.86 4.04 3.92
N ARG A 89 8.57 5.18 4.01
CA ARG A 89 7.99 6.52 3.79
C ARG A 89 7.44 6.68 2.37
N GLN A 90 8.14 6.16 1.36
CA GLN A 90 7.64 6.17 -0.03
C GLN A 90 6.44 5.24 -0.20
N GLY A 91 6.44 4.08 0.46
CA GLY A 91 5.28 3.17 0.46
C GLY A 91 4.04 3.83 1.07
N LEU A 92 4.19 4.48 2.23
CA LEU A 92 3.13 5.27 2.87
C LEU A 92 2.62 6.40 1.96
N GLY A 93 3.54 7.18 1.38
CA GLY A 93 3.20 8.27 0.46
C GLY A 93 2.44 7.77 -0.77
N LEU A 94 2.83 6.62 -1.31
CA LEU A 94 2.15 5.98 -2.44
C LEU A 94 0.72 5.58 -2.06
N VAL A 95 0.54 4.81 -0.98
CA VAL A 95 -0.80 4.37 -0.54
C VAL A 95 -1.72 5.57 -0.30
N CYS A 96 -1.24 6.60 0.41
CA CYS A 96 -2.02 7.83 0.64
C CYS A 96 -2.41 8.54 -0.66
N THR A 97 -1.46 8.70 -1.58
CA THR A 97 -1.69 9.44 -2.83
C THR A 97 -2.67 8.71 -3.73
N ILE A 98 -2.47 7.40 -3.93
CA ILE A 98 -3.38 6.55 -4.70
C ILE A 98 -4.77 6.53 -4.06
N ALA A 99 -4.84 6.47 -2.73
CA ALA A 99 -6.10 6.49 -2.00
C ALA A 99 -6.87 7.80 -2.23
N LEU A 100 -6.21 8.95 -2.06
CA LEU A 100 -6.83 10.26 -2.31
C LEU A 100 -7.30 10.41 -3.76
N LEU A 101 -6.49 9.94 -4.72
CA LEU A 101 -6.85 9.95 -6.14
C LEU A 101 -8.07 9.08 -6.42
N ALA A 102 -8.13 7.87 -5.88
CA ALA A 102 -9.27 6.99 -6.10
C ALA A 102 -10.54 7.45 -5.39
N GLY A 103 -10.43 8.14 -4.25
CA GLY A 103 -11.56 8.74 -3.55
C GLY A 103 -12.10 10.01 -4.20
N LEU A 104 -11.37 10.65 -5.13
CA LEU A 104 -11.75 11.95 -5.70
C LEU A 104 -13.04 11.90 -6.53
N LEU A 105 -13.20 10.88 -7.38
CA LEU A 105 -14.41 10.72 -8.19
C LEU A 105 -15.64 10.40 -7.32
N PRO A 106 -15.59 9.43 -6.38
CA PRO A 106 -16.65 9.23 -5.39
C PRO A 106 -16.98 10.49 -4.59
N PHE A 107 -15.98 11.29 -4.20
CA PHE A 107 -16.18 12.56 -3.49
C PHE A 107 -17.06 13.53 -4.27
N ILE A 108 -16.71 13.80 -5.54
CA ILE A 108 -17.47 14.71 -6.40
C ILE A 108 -18.90 14.20 -6.60
N TRP A 109 -19.05 12.89 -6.83
CA TRP A 109 -20.35 12.26 -6.98
C TRP A 109 -21.19 12.39 -5.71
N ASN A 110 -20.65 12.02 -4.56
CA ASN A 110 -21.35 12.09 -3.28
C ASN A 110 -21.73 13.52 -2.90
N TRP A 111 -20.85 14.49 -3.15
CA TRP A 111 -21.12 15.89 -2.90
C TRP A 111 -22.26 16.40 -3.78
N THR A 112 -22.23 16.16 -5.10
CA THR A 112 -23.30 16.61 -6.01
C THR A 112 -24.66 16.00 -5.64
N GLN A 113 -24.66 14.72 -5.27
CA GLN A 113 -25.84 13.98 -4.82
C GLN A 113 -26.42 14.48 -3.48
N ALA A 114 -25.57 14.83 -2.52
CA ALA A 114 -25.99 15.40 -1.24
C ALA A 114 -26.45 16.86 -1.40
N ALA A 115 -25.74 17.64 -2.22
CA ALA A 115 -26.08 19.02 -2.53
C ALA A 115 -27.43 19.15 -3.24
N SER A 116 -27.77 18.23 -4.16
CA SER A 116 -29.07 18.23 -4.84
C SER A 116 -30.25 17.93 -3.92
N ILE A 117 -30.03 17.18 -2.83
CA ILE A 117 -31.07 16.83 -1.85
C ILE A 117 -31.15 17.88 -0.72
N GLY A 118 -30.09 18.67 -0.54
CA GLY A 118 -30.04 19.69 0.50
C GLY A 118 -29.78 19.10 1.90
N THR A 119 -29.10 17.95 1.99
CA THR A 119 -28.81 17.28 3.27
C THR A 119 -27.35 16.82 3.36
N ALA A 120 -26.90 16.43 4.55
CA ALA A 120 -25.61 15.76 4.69
C ALA A 120 -25.64 14.36 4.03
N LEU A 121 -24.46 13.85 3.64
CA LEU A 121 -24.32 12.61 2.89
C LEU A 121 -24.86 11.36 3.63
N PRO A 122 -24.59 11.14 4.94
CA PRO A 122 -25.12 9.97 5.65
C PRO A 122 -26.64 9.91 5.67
N LEU A 123 -27.29 11.08 5.80
CA LEU A 123 -28.76 11.19 5.77
C LEU A 123 -29.30 10.90 4.38
N ALA A 124 -28.64 11.43 3.33
CA ALA A 124 -29.00 11.14 1.94
C ALA A 124 -28.84 9.64 1.60
N GLN A 125 -27.80 8.99 2.12
CA GLN A 125 -27.58 7.55 1.93
C GLN A 125 -28.60 6.71 2.72
N ALA A 126 -28.90 7.08 3.97
CA ALA A 126 -29.95 6.44 4.76
C ALA A 126 -31.31 6.49 4.05
N ALA A 127 -31.71 7.66 3.55
CA ALA A 127 -32.96 7.84 2.82
C ALA A 127 -33.05 6.95 1.55
N ARG A 128 -31.94 6.76 0.83
CA ARG A 128 -31.88 5.87 -0.36
C ARG A 128 -31.92 4.40 0.00
N ASN A 129 -31.28 4.01 1.10
CA ASN A 129 -31.27 2.61 1.53
C ASN A 129 -32.66 2.16 2.00
N TRP A 130 -33.47 3.09 2.55
CA TRP A 130 -34.82 2.81 3.03
C TRP A 130 -35.92 2.85 1.99
N SER A 131 -35.68 3.40 0.79
CA SER A 131 -36.66 3.32 -0.30
C SER A 131 -36.73 1.92 -0.92
N SER A 132 -35.89 0.98 -0.46
CA SER A 132 -35.99 -0.44 -0.82
C SER A 132 -37.20 -1.06 -0.10
N PRO A 133 -38.16 -1.67 -0.82
CA PRO A 133 -39.35 -2.28 -0.23
C PRO A 133 -39.02 -3.61 0.45
N THR A 134 -38.23 -3.57 1.54
CA THR A 134 -38.13 -4.71 2.46
C THR A 134 -39.35 -4.72 3.37
N PRO A 135 -39.97 -5.89 3.63
CA PRO A 135 -41.05 -5.99 4.60
C PRO A 135 -40.49 -5.68 5.99
N VAL A 136 -40.72 -4.44 6.43
CA VAL A 136 -40.29 -3.95 7.75
C VAL A 136 -41.15 -4.66 8.80
N THR A 137 -40.50 -5.47 9.65
CA THR A 137 -41.11 -5.92 10.90
C THR A 137 -41.19 -4.73 11.85
N PRO A 138 -42.38 -4.30 12.29
CA PRO A 138 -42.53 -3.14 13.15
C PRO A 138 -41.81 -3.35 14.50
N ASN A 139 -41.13 -2.30 14.98
CA ASN A 139 -40.46 -2.17 16.30
C ASN A 139 -39.01 -2.70 16.38
N SER A 140 -38.28 -2.74 15.28
CA SER A 140 -36.84 -3.01 15.35
C SER A 140 -36.07 -1.79 15.89
N ALA A 141 -34.93 -1.99 16.54
CA ALA A 141 -34.04 -0.88 16.92
C ALA A 141 -33.60 -0.04 15.70
N LEU A 142 -33.67 -0.64 14.50
CA LEU A 142 -33.46 0.02 13.22
C LEU A 142 -34.58 1.01 12.89
N ASP A 143 -35.84 0.74 13.26
CA ASP A 143 -36.96 1.66 13.05
C ASP A 143 -36.83 2.91 13.93
N ILE A 144 -36.43 2.75 15.19
CA ILE A 144 -36.18 3.87 16.12
C ILE A 144 -35.03 4.73 15.60
N ALA A 145 -33.94 4.11 15.14
CA ALA A 145 -32.84 4.83 14.52
C ALA A 145 -33.28 5.53 13.21
N ALA A 146 -34.17 4.89 12.44
CA ALA A 146 -34.66 5.44 11.19
C ALA A 146 -35.55 6.65 11.41
N GLU A 147 -36.51 6.54 12.32
CA GLU A 147 -37.38 7.63 12.75
C GLU A 147 -36.56 8.78 13.35
N THR A 148 -35.56 8.48 14.18
CA THR A 148 -34.64 9.50 14.72
C THR A 148 -33.89 10.22 13.60
N ALA A 149 -33.38 9.50 12.59
CA ALA A 149 -32.70 10.15 11.48
C ALA A 149 -33.67 10.96 10.59
N GLN A 150 -34.92 10.54 10.42
CA GLN A 150 -35.96 11.32 9.72
C GLN A 150 -36.33 12.59 10.50
N ILE A 151 -36.47 12.52 11.82
CA ILE A 151 -36.72 13.68 12.69
C ILE A 151 -35.55 14.65 12.60
N VAL A 152 -34.31 14.15 12.64
CA VAL A 152 -33.10 14.98 12.50
C VAL A 152 -32.97 15.53 11.07
N ALA A 153 -33.37 14.78 10.04
CA ALA A 153 -33.40 15.25 8.65
C ALA A 153 -34.46 16.32 8.41
N GLY A 154 -35.58 16.27 9.16
CA GLY A 154 -36.68 17.24 9.09
C GLY A 154 -36.39 18.54 9.82
N LEU A 155 -35.34 18.61 10.64
CA LEU A 155 -34.89 19.88 11.21
C LEU A 155 -34.40 20.80 10.07
N PRO A 156 -34.90 22.05 9.99
CA PRO A 156 -34.43 22.98 8.96
C PRO A 156 -32.91 23.11 9.09
N PRO A 157 -32.14 22.87 8.01
CA PRO A 157 -30.69 22.88 8.07
C PRO A 157 -30.22 24.25 8.59
N ARG A 158 -29.47 24.26 9.69
CA ARG A 158 -28.95 25.49 10.33
C ARG A 158 -27.84 26.17 9.51
N GLY A 159 -27.75 25.90 8.21
CA GLY A 159 -26.77 26.46 7.28
C GLY A 159 -27.10 26.14 5.82
N PRO A 160 -26.38 26.74 4.86
CA PRO A 160 -26.55 26.46 3.45
C PRO A 160 -26.26 24.98 3.20
N ALA A 161 -27.28 24.25 2.74
CA ALA A 161 -27.23 22.80 2.63
C ALA A 161 -26.05 22.26 1.80
N GLY A 162 -25.65 23.00 0.76
CA GLY A 162 -24.48 22.66 -0.07
C GLY A 162 -23.16 22.64 0.72
N LEU A 163 -23.02 23.48 1.75
CA LEU A 163 -21.82 23.52 2.60
C LEU A 163 -21.79 22.31 3.53
N ALA A 164 -22.92 21.94 4.12
CA ALA A 164 -23.04 20.74 4.95
C ALA A 164 -22.75 19.47 4.14
N ALA A 165 -23.29 19.38 2.92
CA ALA A 165 -23.00 18.32 1.97
C ALA A 165 -21.50 18.25 1.62
N PHE A 166 -20.87 19.39 1.34
CA PHE A 166 -19.44 19.47 1.02
C PHE A 166 -18.57 18.97 2.18
N TRP A 167 -18.74 19.50 3.40
CA TRP A 167 -17.94 19.10 4.56
C TRP A 167 -18.10 17.62 4.89
N SER A 168 -19.33 17.10 4.76
CA SER A 168 -19.60 15.68 4.97
C SER A 168 -18.90 14.81 3.92
N ALA A 169 -18.98 15.18 2.64
CA ALA A 169 -18.28 14.47 1.57
C ALA A 169 -16.76 14.57 1.70
N LEU A 170 -16.24 15.73 2.11
CA LEU A 170 -14.81 15.96 2.34
C LEU A 170 -14.29 15.09 3.49
N GLY A 171 -15.06 14.96 4.57
CA GLY A 171 -14.73 14.06 5.67
C GLY A 171 -14.60 12.62 5.22
N GLU A 172 -15.55 12.13 4.41
CA GLU A 172 -15.48 10.77 3.85
C GLU A 172 -14.28 10.60 2.90
N TRP A 173 -14.00 11.60 2.06
CA TRP A 173 -12.85 11.59 1.16
C TRP A 173 -11.50 11.52 1.92
N LEU A 174 -11.35 12.31 2.98
CA LEU A 174 -10.14 12.32 3.81
C LEU A 174 -10.01 11.04 4.66
N ASN A 175 -11.11 10.39 5.01
CA ASN A 175 -11.11 9.11 5.73
C ASN A 175 -10.65 7.94 4.83
N TRP A 176 -10.79 8.08 3.51
CA TRP A 176 -10.44 7.05 2.54
C TRP A 176 -8.97 6.57 2.61
N PRO A 177 -7.94 7.46 2.57
CA PRO A 177 -6.55 7.04 2.79
C PRO A 177 -6.32 6.39 4.15
N MET A 178 -7.00 6.84 5.21
CA MET A 178 -6.84 6.27 6.54
C MET A 178 -7.38 4.84 6.60
N ARG A 179 -8.51 4.55 5.94
CA ARG A 179 -9.04 3.19 5.81
C ARG A 179 -8.09 2.28 5.04
N TRP A 180 -7.53 2.75 3.93
CA TRP A 180 -6.58 1.99 3.12
C TRP A 180 -5.30 1.69 3.88
N LEU A 181 -4.75 2.70 4.57
CA LEU A 181 -3.58 2.54 5.43
C LEU A 181 -3.85 1.57 6.59
N ALA A 182 -4.99 1.67 7.26
CA ALA A 182 -5.33 0.78 8.37
C ALA A 182 -5.40 -0.68 7.91
N VAL A 183 -6.11 -0.96 6.81
CA VAL A 183 -6.18 -2.30 6.22
C VAL A 183 -4.81 -2.78 5.80
N TRP A 184 -4.03 -1.94 5.11
CA TRP A 184 -2.69 -2.28 4.65
C TRP A 184 -1.73 -2.62 5.78
N ILE A 185 -1.71 -1.82 6.86
CA ILE A 185 -0.85 -2.04 8.03
C ILE A 185 -1.29 -3.29 8.78
N VAL A 186 -2.57 -3.45 9.08
CA VAL A 186 -3.03 -4.62 9.86
C VAL A 186 -2.83 -5.91 9.05
N TYR A 187 -3.24 -5.91 7.78
CA TYR A 187 -3.09 -7.07 6.91
C TYR A 187 -1.61 -7.38 6.64
N GLY A 188 -0.83 -6.37 6.25
CA GLY A 188 0.59 -6.52 5.96
C GLY A 188 1.40 -7.01 7.16
N LEU A 189 1.05 -6.56 8.37
CA LEU A 189 1.69 -7.04 9.61
C LEU A 189 1.41 -8.53 9.82
N GLY A 190 0.15 -8.95 9.61
CA GLY A 190 -0.22 -10.36 9.69
C GLY A 190 0.54 -11.21 8.68
N VAL A 191 0.59 -10.78 7.41
CA VAL A 191 1.27 -11.53 6.35
C VAL A 191 2.78 -11.59 6.60
N ALA A 192 3.41 -10.46 6.95
CA ALA A 192 4.84 -10.42 7.25
C ALA A 192 5.18 -11.26 8.48
N GLY A 193 4.37 -11.19 9.55
CA GLY A 193 4.55 -12.00 10.75
C GLY A 193 4.46 -13.50 10.45
N MET A 194 3.45 -13.92 9.69
CA MET A 194 3.32 -15.31 9.25
C MET A 194 4.46 -15.74 8.32
N ALA A 195 4.92 -14.84 7.43
CA ALA A 195 6.07 -15.12 6.57
C ALA A 195 7.35 -15.33 7.39
N LEU A 196 7.59 -14.51 8.42
CA LEU A 196 8.72 -14.67 9.35
C LEU A 196 8.65 -16.01 10.10
N LEU A 197 7.46 -16.40 10.58
CA LEU A 197 7.24 -17.72 11.21
C LEU A 197 7.53 -18.90 10.25
N LEU A 198 7.36 -18.69 8.94
CA LEU A 198 7.63 -19.68 7.89
C LEU A 198 9.07 -19.61 7.35
N GLY A 199 9.93 -18.79 7.94
CA GLY A 199 11.37 -18.70 7.64
C GLY A 199 11.78 -17.60 6.67
N ALA A 200 10.95 -16.57 6.45
CA ALA A 200 11.36 -15.41 5.64
C ALA A 200 12.47 -14.59 6.33
N HIS A 201 13.32 -13.93 5.53
CA HIS A 201 14.42 -13.08 6.02
C HIS A 201 14.22 -11.58 5.74
N SER A 202 13.06 -11.18 5.22
CA SER A 202 12.77 -9.79 4.87
C SER A 202 12.57 -8.91 6.11
N THR A 203 13.06 -7.66 6.07
CA THR A 203 12.68 -6.68 7.09
C THR A 203 11.28 -6.13 6.82
N LEU A 204 10.58 -5.75 7.89
CA LEU A 204 9.22 -5.20 7.83
C LEU A 204 9.15 -3.92 6.98
N GLN A 205 10.19 -3.08 7.05
CA GLN A 205 10.30 -1.87 6.23
C GLN A 205 10.29 -2.17 4.73
N HIS A 206 11.11 -3.14 4.28
CA HIS A 206 11.17 -3.54 2.88
C HIS A 206 9.88 -4.22 2.42
N PHE A 207 9.27 -5.04 3.29
CA PHE A 207 8.00 -5.71 3.00
C PHE A 207 6.88 -4.70 2.71
N TYR A 208 6.71 -3.70 3.58
CA TYR A 208 5.72 -2.65 3.36
C TYR A 208 6.03 -1.82 2.12
N ALA A 209 7.28 -1.40 1.95
CA ALA A 209 7.67 -0.62 0.77
C ALA A 209 7.30 -1.36 -0.54
N ALA A 210 7.61 -2.66 -0.65
CA ALA A 210 7.28 -3.46 -1.82
C ALA A 210 5.78 -3.70 -2.01
N THR A 211 5.05 -4.03 -0.94
CA THR A 211 3.61 -4.35 -1.05
C THR A 211 2.72 -3.13 -1.30
N SER A 212 3.22 -1.91 -1.07
CA SER A 212 2.50 -0.67 -1.37
C SER A 212 2.10 -0.52 -2.85
N TYR A 213 2.83 -1.15 -3.77
CA TYR A 213 2.50 -1.13 -5.20
C TYR A 213 1.19 -1.82 -5.56
N ALA A 214 0.70 -2.72 -4.70
CA ALA A 214 -0.59 -3.38 -4.87
C ALA A 214 -1.77 -2.41 -4.86
N PHE A 215 -1.59 -1.17 -4.39
CA PHE A 215 -2.64 -0.16 -4.39
C PHE A 215 -2.85 0.51 -5.74
N ILE A 216 -1.86 0.52 -6.63
CA ILE A 216 -1.99 1.17 -7.95
C ILE A 216 -3.16 0.57 -8.77
N PRO A 217 -3.29 -0.77 -8.88
CA PRO A 217 -4.45 -1.40 -9.51
C PRO A 217 -5.80 -0.98 -8.93
N LEU A 218 -5.86 -0.65 -7.64
CA LEU A 218 -7.09 -0.27 -6.97
C LEU A 218 -7.61 1.11 -7.42
N LEU A 219 -6.82 1.90 -8.17
CA LEU A 219 -7.32 3.08 -8.88
C LEU A 219 -8.47 2.75 -9.84
N LEU A 220 -8.54 1.51 -10.36
CA LEU A 220 -9.68 1.07 -11.17
C LEU A 220 -11.00 1.09 -10.38
N GLY A 221 -10.93 0.91 -9.06
CA GLY A 221 -12.07 1.05 -8.16
C GLY A 221 -12.60 2.49 -8.06
N ALA A 222 -11.82 3.50 -8.46
CA ALA A 222 -12.31 4.88 -8.54
C ALA A 222 -13.46 5.04 -9.55
N LEU A 223 -13.53 4.15 -10.55
CA LEU A 223 -14.59 4.10 -11.55
C LEU A 223 -15.85 3.35 -11.07
N ALA A 224 -15.89 2.93 -9.79
CA ALA A 224 -17.01 2.20 -9.21
C ALA A 224 -18.36 2.96 -9.24
N PHE A 225 -18.35 4.28 -9.47
CA PHE A 225 -19.57 5.10 -9.55
C PHE A 225 -20.43 4.79 -10.78
N VAL A 226 -19.87 4.17 -11.83
CA VAL A 226 -20.62 3.79 -13.04
C VAL A 226 -21.39 2.48 -12.76
N PRO A 227 -22.72 2.44 -12.90
CA PRO A 227 -23.49 1.21 -12.71
C PRO A 227 -22.95 0.08 -13.62
N VAL A 228 -22.86 -1.15 -13.10
CA VAL A 228 -22.33 -2.36 -13.76
C VAL A 228 -20.83 -2.29 -14.09
N LEU A 229 -20.39 -1.31 -14.87
CA LEU A 229 -18.98 -1.16 -15.27
C LEU A 229 -18.07 -0.94 -14.06
N GLY A 230 -18.54 -0.16 -13.09
CA GLY A 230 -17.82 0.10 -11.86
C GLY A 230 -17.57 -1.14 -11.02
N TRP A 231 -18.52 -2.09 -11.00
CA TRP A 231 -18.34 -3.37 -10.30
C TRP A 231 -17.31 -4.25 -11.00
N LEU A 232 -17.38 -4.34 -12.34
CA LEU A 232 -16.41 -5.11 -13.13
C LEU A 232 -14.99 -4.55 -13.00
N LEU A 233 -14.82 -3.23 -13.13
CA LEU A 233 -13.52 -2.57 -12.98
C LEU A 233 -12.99 -2.64 -11.54
N GLY A 234 -13.88 -2.52 -10.55
CA GLY A 234 -13.53 -2.71 -9.15
C GLY A 234 -13.01 -4.12 -8.87
N LEU A 235 -13.72 -5.14 -9.36
CA LEU A 235 -13.30 -6.53 -9.23
C LEU A 235 -11.96 -6.78 -9.94
N ALA A 236 -11.81 -6.30 -11.17
CA ALA A 236 -10.57 -6.41 -11.92
C ALA A 236 -9.39 -5.74 -11.18
N GLY A 237 -9.62 -4.54 -10.63
CA GLY A 237 -8.64 -3.84 -9.80
C GLY A 237 -8.23 -4.61 -8.55
N VAL A 238 -9.19 -5.22 -7.84
CA VAL A 238 -8.93 -6.04 -6.65
C VAL A 238 -8.14 -7.31 -7.01
N VAL A 239 -8.55 -8.04 -8.04
CA VAL A 239 -7.84 -9.25 -8.48
C VAL A 239 -6.40 -8.89 -8.88
N TRP A 240 -6.22 -7.80 -9.64
CA TRP A 240 -4.89 -7.36 -10.05
C TRP A 240 -4.04 -6.88 -8.87
N ALA A 241 -4.63 -6.18 -7.90
CA ALA A 241 -3.96 -5.81 -6.66
C ALA A 241 -3.44 -7.03 -5.89
N VAL A 242 -4.25 -8.10 -5.78
CA VAL A 242 -3.85 -9.35 -5.13
C VAL A 242 -2.67 -10.00 -5.86
N VAL A 243 -2.68 -10.02 -7.20
CA VAL A 243 -1.56 -10.56 -8.00
C VAL A 243 -0.28 -9.76 -7.76
N VAL A 244 -0.35 -8.43 -7.84
CA VAL A 244 0.82 -7.54 -7.58
C VAL A 244 1.32 -7.72 -6.15
N TYR A 245 0.42 -7.77 -5.16
CA TYR A 245 0.76 -8.00 -3.76
C TYR A 245 1.48 -9.33 -3.56
N PHE A 246 0.94 -10.42 -4.11
CA PHE A 246 1.53 -11.75 -4.02
C PHE A 246 2.93 -11.78 -4.61
N HIS A 247 3.12 -11.22 -5.80
CA HIS A 247 4.42 -11.18 -6.47
C HIS A 247 5.44 -10.33 -5.68
N ALA A 248 5.05 -9.14 -5.22
CA ALA A 248 5.91 -8.28 -4.42
C ALA A 248 6.33 -8.96 -3.11
N ALA A 249 5.36 -9.52 -2.38
CA ALA A 249 5.58 -10.20 -1.11
C ALA A 249 6.45 -11.46 -1.27
N ARG A 250 6.20 -12.27 -2.30
CA ARG A 250 7.02 -13.45 -2.59
C ARG A 250 8.46 -13.08 -2.91
N THR A 251 8.65 -12.05 -3.74
CA THR A 251 9.99 -11.65 -4.17
C THR A 251 10.82 -11.10 -3.01
N ILE A 252 10.22 -10.33 -2.10
CA ILE A 252 10.95 -9.80 -0.94
C ILE A 252 11.18 -10.85 0.15
N THR A 253 10.23 -11.76 0.37
CA THR A 253 10.33 -12.77 1.44
C THR A 253 11.21 -13.96 1.06
N GLY A 254 11.32 -14.26 -0.24
CA GLY A 254 12.03 -15.45 -0.75
C GLY A 254 11.32 -16.77 -0.46
N LEU A 255 10.08 -16.73 0.04
CA LEU A 255 9.30 -17.94 0.35
C LEU A 255 8.86 -18.67 -0.91
N ASP A 256 8.68 -19.98 -0.79
CA ASP A 256 8.01 -20.77 -1.82
C ASP A 256 6.53 -20.36 -1.97
N THR A 257 5.97 -20.67 -3.14
CA THR A 257 4.58 -20.32 -3.50
C THR A 257 3.58 -20.76 -2.45
N LEU A 258 3.71 -21.99 -1.92
CA LEU A 258 2.74 -22.54 -0.98
C LEU A 258 2.80 -21.84 0.36
N ARG A 259 4.01 -21.63 0.91
CA ARG A 259 4.21 -20.87 2.16
C ARG A 259 3.73 -19.43 2.03
N MET A 260 3.94 -18.79 0.88
CA MET A 260 3.44 -17.44 0.63
C MET A 260 1.90 -17.39 0.58
N VAL A 261 1.25 -18.37 -0.05
CA VAL A 261 -0.23 -18.44 -0.04
C VAL A 261 -0.74 -18.65 1.39
N MET A 262 -0.11 -19.56 2.15
CA MET A 262 -0.47 -19.79 3.55
C MET A 262 -0.31 -18.54 4.41
N SER A 263 0.78 -17.77 4.24
CA SER A 263 0.98 -16.53 4.99
C SER A 263 0.00 -15.43 4.60
N MET A 264 -0.50 -15.41 3.37
CA MET A 264 -1.54 -14.45 2.94
C MET A 264 -2.94 -14.78 3.45
N ILE A 265 -3.28 -16.07 3.54
CA ILE A 265 -4.60 -16.54 4.01
C ILE A 265 -4.69 -16.48 5.53
N ALA A 266 -3.60 -16.78 6.25
CA ALA A 266 -3.61 -16.90 7.70
C ALA A 266 -4.17 -15.67 8.44
N PRO A 267 -3.81 -14.41 8.12
CA PRO A 267 -4.38 -13.23 8.78
C PRO A 267 -5.89 -13.10 8.58
N VAL A 268 -6.39 -13.48 7.41
CA VAL A 268 -7.84 -13.46 7.10
C VAL A 268 -8.56 -14.52 7.91
N ALA A 269 -8.01 -15.73 7.97
CA ALA A 269 -8.56 -16.82 8.78
C ALA A 269 -8.58 -16.45 10.27
N LEU A 270 -7.50 -15.87 10.79
CA LEU A 270 -7.41 -15.39 12.17
C LEU A 270 -8.42 -14.28 12.46
N GLY A 271 -8.56 -13.31 11.55
CA GLY A 271 -9.56 -12.24 11.68
C GLY A 271 -10.99 -12.78 11.69
N ALA A 272 -11.30 -13.75 10.82
CA ALA A 272 -12.61 -14.40 10.78
C ALA A 272 -12.91 -15.17 12.07
N LEU A 273 -11.94 -15.93 12.59
CA LEU A 273 -12.08 -16.65 13.87
C LEU A 273 -12.28 -15.68 15.04
N ALA A 274 -11.51 -14.59 15.10
CA ALA A 274 -11.67 -13.57 16.14
C ALA A 274 -13.05 -12.91 16.09
N MET A 275 -13.56 -12.63 14.88
CA MET A 275 -14.90 -12.08 14.70
C MET A 275 -15.99 -13.06 15.16
N LEU A 276 -15.89 -14.35 14.82
CA LEU A 276 -16.83 -15.38 15.27
C LEU A 276 -16.82 -15.51 16.80
N LEU A 277 -15.64 -15.52 17.42
CA LEU A 277 -15.50 -15.56 18.88
C LEU A 277 -16.18 -14.35 19.52
N TRP A 278 -15.96 -13.15 18.99
CA TRP A 278 -16.59 -11.93 19.47
C TRP A 278 -18.12 -12.01 19.38
N MET A 279 -18.65 -12.47 18.25
CA MET A 279 -20.09 -12.66 18.08
C MET A 279 -20.68 -13.64 19.10
N MET A 280 -19.98 -14.74 19.41
CA MET A 280 -20.40 -15.68 20.44
C MET A 280 -20.44 -15.04 21.83
N ILE A 281 -19.44 -14.22 22.17
CA ILE A 281 -19.38 -13.50 23.46
C ILE A 281 -20.55 -12.53 23.59
N VAL A 282 -20.81 -11.73 22.54
CA VAL A 282 -21.93 -10.77 22.53
C VAL A 282 -23.27 -11.50 22.62
N ALA A 283 -23.46 -12.59 21.87
CA ALA A 283 -24.69 -13.38 21.92
C ALA A 283 -24.92 -13.97 23.32
N ASN A 284 -23.86 -14.48 23.97
CA ASN A 284 -23.93 -15.01 25.32
C ASN A 284 -24.25 -13.92 26.35
N ALA A 285 -23.72 -12.70 26.19
CA ALA A 285 -24.00 -11.57 27.06
C ALA A 285 -25.47 -11.12 26.94
N ILE A 286 -26.01 -11.06 25.72
CA ILE A 286 -27.43 -10.75 25.47
C ILE A 286 -28.33 -11.83 26.08
N PHE A 287 -28.00 -13.11 25.87
CA PHE A 287 -28.76 -14.22 26.43
C PHE A 287 -28.79 -14.18 27.97
N SER A 288 -27.64 -13.93 28.59
CA SER A 288 -27.53 -13.77 30.06
C SER A 288 -28.30 -12.56 30.60
N ALA A 289 -28.54 -11.52 29.80
CA ALA A 289 -29.29 -10.34 30.22
C ALA A 289 -30.81 -10.51 30.12
N LEU A 290 -31.28 -11.54 29.42
CA LEU A 290 -32.71 -11.80 29.19
C LEU A 290 -33.31 -12.87 30.13
N LEU A 291 -32.47 -13.62 30.84
CA LEU A 291 -32.88 -14.62 31.84
C LEU A 291 -32.83 -14.02 33.25
#